data_AF-A0A439CYE2-F1
#
_entry.id   AF-A0A439CYE2-F1
#
_cell.length_a   1.000
_cell.length_b   1.000
_cell.length_c   1.000
_cell.angle_alpha   90.00
_cell.angle_beta   90.00
_cell.angle_gamma   90.00
#
_symmetry.space_group_name_H-M   'P 1'
#
loop_
_entity.id
_entity.type
_entity.pdbx_description
1 polymer ?
#
loop_
_entity_poly.entity_id
_entity_poly.type
_entity_poly.pdbx_seq_one_letter_code
_entity_poly.pdbx_strand_id
1 'polypeptide(L)'
;MANDAPTLVGPELGGYPDPTRFRTKRVREARDEAKKEIDAYRKAKEEEFKKFEAEHTKGNKQAEDEANKEADEKIKEIQASGKKNQTEVVTDLLKGVLDVTPVPPSAA
;
A
#
# COMPACT_ATOMS: atom_id res chain seq x y z
N MET A 1 39.00 -7.98 -79.55
CA MET A 1 38.45 -6.86 -80.35
C MET A 1 37.19 -6.36 -79.67
N ALA A 2 37.23 -5.11 -79.19
CA ALA A 2 36.15 -4.12 -79.08
C ALA A 2 34.85 -4.54 -78.34
N ASN A 3 34.41 -3.88 -77.27
CA ASN A 3 34.36 -2.44 -77.07
C ASN A 3 34.52 -2.05 -75.59
N ASP A 4 35.60 -1.31 -75.31
CA ASP A 4 35.64 -0.31 -74.25
C ASP A 4 34.72 0.85 -74.63
N ALA A 5 33.88 1.30 -73.69
CA ALA A 5 33.30 2.64 -73.69
C ALA A 5 33.00 3.06 -72.23
N PRO A 6 33.13 4.36 -71.90
CA PRO A 6 34.00 4.77 -70.81
C PRO A 6 33.25 5.13 -69.52
N THR A 7 33.93 4.93 -68.40
CA THR A 7 33.70 5.63 -67.14
C THR A 7 33.82 7.14 -67.36
N LEU A 8 32.78 7.92 -67.01
CA LEU A 8 32.74 9.34 -66.59
C LEU A 8 31.25 9.73 -66.59
N VAL A 9 30.59 10.01 -65.46
CA VAL A 9 30.33 11.35 -64.86
C VAL A 9 29.81 11.07 -63.43
N GLY A 10 30.49 11.39 -62.33
CA GLY A 10 30.46 12.70 -61.63
C GLY A 10 29.83 12.53 -60.21
N PRO A 11 30.41 13.07 -59.12
CA PRO A 11 29.93 12.84 -57.75
C PRO A 11 28.94 13.92 -57.31
N GLU A 12 27.71 13.90 -57.82
CA GLU A 12 26.66 14.82 -57.36
C GLU A 12 25.32 14.11 -57.52
N LEU A 13 24.66 13.86 -56.39
CA LEU A 13 23.21 13.73 -56.14
C LEU A 13 23.03 12.75 -54.99
N GLY A 14 22.94 13.34 -53.79
CA GLY A 14 22.64 12.66 -52.54
C GLY A 14 21.52 11.63 -52.75
N GLY A 15 21.82 10.39 -52.35
CA GLY A 15 21.00 9.22 -52.61
C GLY A 15 19.53 9.49 -52.29
N TYR A 16 18.68 9.35 -53.31
CA TYR A 16 17.25 9.48 -53.11
C TYR A 16 16.79 8.43 -52.09
N PRO A 17 15.97 8.83 -51.11
CA PRO A 17 15.47 7.94 -50.10
C PRO A 17 14.73 6.75 -50.73
N ASP A 18 15.28 5.54 -50.60
CA ASP A 18 14.63 4.30 -51.06
C ASP A 18 13.25 4.15 -50.38
N PRO A 19 12.12 4.23 -51.12
CA PRO A 19 10.78 4.28 -50.55
C PRO A 19 10.46 3.08 -49.66
N THR A 20 11.08 1.93 -49.91
CA THR A 20 10.91 0.73 -49.10
C THR A 20 11.59 0.90 -47.74
N ARG A 21 12.82 1.41 -47.71
CA ARG A 21 13.56 1.70 -46.47
C ARG A 21 12.85 2.74 -45.60
N PHE A 22 12.22 3.75 -46.21
CA PHE A 22 11.47 4.77 -45.47
C PHE A 22 10.22 4.19 -44.81
N ARG A 23 9.45 3.37 -45.54
CA ARG A 23 8.30 2.66 -44.99
C ARG A 23 8.70 1.74 -43.84
N THR A 24 9.75 0.92 -44.01
CA THR A 24 10.26 0.03 -42.96
C THR A 24 10.76 0.81 -41.74
N LYS A 25 11.42 1.95 -41.94
CA LYS A 25 11.86 2.83 -40.84
C LYS A 25 10.67 3.37 -40.04
N ARG A 26 9.63 3.88 -40.70
CA ARG A 26 8.42 4.37 -40.02
C ARG A 26 7.66 3.29 -39.27
N VAL A 27 7.57 2.07 -39.82
CA VAL A 27 6.96 0.93 -39.13
C VAL A 27 7.75 0.54 -37.89
N ARG A 28 9.08 0.57 -37.96
CA ARG A 28 9.96 0.29 -36.82
C ARG A 28 9.83 1.37 -35.74
N GLU A 29 9.85 2.64 -36.12
CA GLU A 29 9.65 3.77 -35.22
C GLU A 29 8.30 3.69 -34.49
N ALA A 30 7.20 3.44 -35.21
CA ALA A 30 5.87 3.30 -34.62
C ALA A 30 5.80 2.12 -33.64
N ARG A 31 6.45 0.99 -33.94
CA ARG A 31 6.53 -0.15 -33.03
C ARG A 31 7.33 0.17 -31.77
N ASP A 32 8.45 0.87 -31.92
CA ASP A 32 9.32 1.23 -30.80
C ASP A 32 8.67 2.30 -29.91
N GLU A 33 7.90 3.23 -30.48
CA GLU A 33 7.07 4.19 -29.75
C GLU A 33 5.94 3.50 -28.98
N ALA A 34 5.17 2.62 -29.63
CA ALA A 34 4.11 1.87 -28.94
C ALA A 34 4.65 1.02 -27.78
N LYS A 35 5.82 0.42 -27.94
CA LYS A 35 6.50 -0.30 -26.84
C LYS A 35 6.88 0.61 -25.69
N LYS A 36 7.47 1.77 -25.98
CA LYS A 36 7.83 2.76 -24.95
C LYS A 36 6.60 3.22 -24.18
N GLU A 37 5.50 3.45 -24.87
CA GLU A 37 4.25 3.91 -24.26
C GLU A 37 3.61 2.82 -23.39
N ILE A 38 3.64 1.55 -23.83
CA ILE A 38 3.22 0.39 -23.02
C ILE A 38 4.09 0.26 -21.76
N ASP A 39 5.40 0.38 -21.89
CA ASP A 39 6.32 0.26 -20.75
C ASP A 39 6.16 1.43 -19.78
N ALA A 40 5.93 2.65 -20.28
CA ALA A 40 5.62 3.81 -19.47
C ALA A 40 4.30 3.63 -18.71
N TYR A 41 3.26 3.13 -19.40
CA TYR A 41 1.97 2.86 -18.77
C TYR A 41 2.07 1.77 -17.70
N ARG A 42 2.81 0.69 -17.96
CA ARG A 42 3.09 -0.37 -16.97
C ARG A 42 3.81 0.18 -15.75
N LYS A 43 4.88 0.97 -15.95
CA LYS A 43 5.60 1.61 -14.84
C LYS A 43 4.70 2.53 -14.01
N ALA A 44 3.92 3.38 -14.67
CA ALA A 44 2.98 4.27 -13.99
C ALA A 44 1.97 3.48 -13.15
N LYS A 45 1.42 2.38 -13.70
CA LYS A 45 0.49 1.52 -12.98
C LYS A 45 1.13 0.73 -11.84
N GLU A 46 2.35 0.24 -12.01
CA GLU A 46 3.10 -0.39 -10.91
C GLU A 46 3.43 0.60 -9.79
N GLU A 47 3.79 1.83 -10.11
CA GLU A 47 4.03 2.87 -9.11
C GLU A 47 2.76 3.26 -8.37
N GLU A 48 1.63 3.41 -9.08
CA GLU A 48 0.31 3.65 -8.49
C GLU A 48 -0.09 2.48 -7.57
N PHE A 49 0.08 1.24 -8.03
CA PHE A 49 -0.22 0.05 -7.25
C PHE A 49 0.66 -0.06 -6.00
N LYS A 50 1.97 0.21 -6.11
CA LYS A 50 2.89 0.21 -4.96
C LYS A 50 2.55 1.30 -3.96
N LYS A 51 2.16 2.50 -4.42
CA LYS A 51 1.71 3.59 -3.54
C LYS A 51 0.42 3.19 -2.83
N PHE A 52 -0.54 2.64 -3.56
CA PHE A 52 -1.79 2.13 -3.02
C PHE A 52 -1.52 1.02 -1.98
N GLU A 53 -0.69 0.03 -2.29
CA GLU A 53 -0.27 -0.97 -1.30
C GLU A 53 0.40 -0.32 -0.09
N ALA A 54 1.32 0.61 -0.26
CA ALA A 54 2.00 1.24 0.86
C ALA A 54 1.06 2.07 1.75
N GLU A 55 0.10 2.79 1.16
CA GLU A 55 -0.90 3.59 1.87
C GLU A 55 -1.93 2.70 2.58
N HIS A 56 -2.40 1.65 1.93
CA HIS A 56 -3.41 0.75 2.49
C HIS A 56 -2.82 -0.29 3.45
N THR A 57 -1.57 -0.73 3.26
CA THR A 57 -0.86 -1.62 4.21
C THR A 57 -0.47 -0.87 5.50
N LYS A 58 -0.29 0.46 5.43
CA LYS A 58 -0.09 1.31 6.63
C LYS A 58 -1.34 1.45 7.49
N GLY A 59 -2.53 1.31 6.90
CA GLY A 59 -3.80 1.40 7.62
C GLY A 59 -3.89 0.42 8.79
N ASN A 60 -3.37 -0.81 8.63
CA ASN A 60 -3.44 -1.81 9.70
C ASN A 60 -2.58 -1.43 10.91
N LYS A 61 -1.35 -0.94 10.68
CA LYS A 61 -0.45 -0.54 11.78
C LYS A 61 -0.94 0.70 12.51
N GLN A 62 -1.45 1.69 11.78
CA GLN A 62 -1.98 2.89 12.42
C GLN A 62 -3.23 2.58 13.25
N ALA A 63 -4.15 1.76 12.72
CA ALA A 63 -5.33 1.32 13.46
C ALA A 63 -4.96 0.46 14.68
N GLU A 64 -3.97 -0.43 14.57
CA GLU A 64 -3.44 -1.21 15.70
C GLU A 64 -2.81 -0.31 16.77
N ASP A 65 -1.95 0.63 16.38
CA ASP A 65 -1.28 1.55 17.32
C ASP A 65 -2.29 2.46 18.04
N GLU A 66 -3.32 2.94 17.34
CA GLU A 66 -4.37 3.78 17.90
C GLU A 66 -5.29 2.98 18.85
N ALA A 67 -5.68 1.76 18.46
CA ALA A 67 -6.44 0.85 19.31
C ALA A 67 -5.66 0.45 20.58
N ASN A 68 -4.35 0.20 20.45
CA ASN A 68 -3.49 -0.14 21.59
C ASN A 68 -3.40 1.02 22.58
N LYS A 69 -3.26 2.26 22.10
CA LYS A 69 -3.24 3.45 22.97
C LYS A 69 -4.56 3.64 23.71
N GLU A 70 -5.69 3.55 23.02
CA GLU A 70 -7.00 3.65 23.66
C GLU A 70 -7.22 2.54 24.69
N ALA A 71 -6.80 1.31 24.38
CA ALA A 71 -6.87 0.19 25.31
C ALA A 71 -6.01 0.43 26.56
N ASP A 72 -4.77 0.90 26.40
CA ASP A 72 -3.87 1.23 27.52
C ASP A 72 -4.44 2.35 28.41
N GLU A 73 -5.06 3.37 27.81
CA GLU A 73 -5.74 4.43 28.55
C GLU A 73 -6.92 3.89 29.35
N LYS A 74 -7.75 3.05 28.73
CA LYS A 74 -8.88 2.40 29.40
C LYS A 74 -8.44 1.48 30.53
N ILE A 75 -7.35 0.72 30.35
CA ILE A 75 -6.78 -0.11 31.41
C ILE A 75 -6.32 0.75 32.58
N LYS A 76 -5.64 1.89 32.33
CA LYS A 76 -5.22 2.81 33.38
C LYS A 76 -6.41 3.41 34.12
N GLU A 77 -7.47 3.79 33.41
CA GLU A 77 -8.72 4.31 33.98
C GLU A 77 -9.40 3.27 34.89
N ILE A 78 -9.49 2.01 34.44
CA ILE A 78 -10.03 0.88 35.21
C ILE A 78 -9.17 0.64 36.47
N GLN A 79 -7.85 0.62 36.33
CA GLN A 79 -6.94 0.42 37.46
C GLN A 79 -7.05 1.55 38.50
N ALA A 80 -7.14 2.80 38.05
CA ALA A 80 -7.30 3.94 38.93
C ALA A 80 -8.65 3.89 39.68
N SER A 81 -9.73 3.59 38.96
CA SER A 81 -11.07 3.43 39.53
C SER A 81 -11.13 2.25 40.52
N GLY A 82 -10.50 1.13 40.16
CA GLY A 82 -10.37 -0.04 41.03
C GLY A 82 -9.65 0.28 42.32
N LYS A 83 -8.49 0.96 42.25
CA LYS A 83 -7.74 1.39 43.44
C LYS A 83 -8.53 2.36 44.32
N LYS A 84 -9.28 3.29 43.72
CA LYS A 84 -10.11 4.25 44.46
C LYS A 84 -11.21 3.54 45.25
N ASN A 85 -11.87 2.55 44.64
CA ASN A 85 -13.02 1.88 45.24
C ASN A 85 -12.62 0.62 46.04
N GLN A 86 -11.35 0.20 45.99
CA GLN A 86 -10.86 -1.02 46.62
C GLN A 86 -11.16 -1.05 48.12
N THR A 87 -10.87 0.05 48.83
CA THR A 87 -11.06 0.12 50.28
C THR A 87 -12.52 -0.01 50.68
N GLU A 88 -13.42 0.62 49.92
CA GLU A 88 -14.86 0.57 50.14
C GLU A 88 -15.39 -0.86 49.94
N VAL A 89 -15.04 -1.48 48.81
CA VAL A 89 -15.44 -2.86 48.49
C VAL A 89 -14.91 -3.85 49.53
N VAL A 90 -13.66 -3.71 49.97
CA VAL A 90 -13.10 -4.57 51.03
C VAL A 90 -13.85 -4.39 52.34
N THR A 91 -14.18 -3.14 52.69
CA THR A 91 -14.92 -2.84 53.93
C THR A 91 -16.31 -3.44 53.89
N ASP A 92 -17.02 -3.34 52.76
CA ASP A 92 -18.37 -3.88 52.62
C ASP A 92 -18.39 -5.40 52.59
N LEU A 93 -17.39 -6.04 51.96
CA LEU A 93 -17.21 -7.50 52.03
C LEU A 93 -16.95 -7.96 53.48
N LEU A 94 -16.09 -7.27 54.22
CA LEU A 94 -15.81 -7.59 55.62
C LEU A 94 -17.05 -7.42 56.49
N LYS A 95 -17.81 -6.32 56.30
CA LYS A 95 -19.09 -6.11 57.00
C LYS A 95 -20.08 -7.23 56.69
N GLY A 96 -20.29 -7.59 55.41
CA GLY A 96 -21.22 -8.65 55.03
C GLY A 96 -20.85 -10.03 55.58
N VAL A 97 -19.55 -10.31 55.78
CA VAL A 97 -19.09 -11.58 56.38
C VAL A 97 -19.21 -11.56 57.91
N LEU A 98 -19.01 -10.41 58.55
CA LEU A 98 -18.99 -10.28 60.01
C LEU A 98 -20.38 -9.98 60.60
N ASP A 99 -21.25 -9.26 59.90
CA ASP A 99 -22.64 -9.01 60.29
C ASP A 99 -23.52 -10.21 59.95
N VAL A 100 -23.37 -11.28 60.74
CA VAL A 100 -24.28 -12.41 60.68
C VAL A 100 -25.64 -11.95 61.21
N THR A 101 -26.64 -11.95 60.32
CA THR A 101 -28.05 -11.72 60.66
C THR A 101 -28.76 -13.07 60.69
N PRO A 102 -28.77 -13.79 61.83
CA PRO A 102 -29.41 -15.09 61.92
C PRO A 102 -30.93 -14.92 61.78
N VAL A 103 -31.48 -15.43 60.69
CA VAL A 103 -32.92 -15.56 60.53
C VAL A 103 -33.33 -16.92 61.10
N PRO A 104 -34.24 -16.97 62.10
CA PRO A 104 -34.75 -18.24 62.58
C PRO A 104 -35.47 -18.98 61.44
N PRO A 105 -35.32 -20.30 61.31
CA PRO A 105 -36.04 -21.05 60.31
C PRO A 105 -37.55 -20.84 60.54
N SER A 106 -38.25 -20.33 59.54
CA SER A 106 -39.71 -20.22 59.57
C SER A 106 -40.27 -21.61 59.82
N ALA A 107 -41.01 -21.77 60.92
CA ALA A 107 -41.62 -23.03 61.31
C ALA A 107 -42.44 -23.60 60.13
N ALA A 108 -42.22 -24.88 59.85
CA ALA A 108 -42.93 -25.67 58.85
C ALA A 108 -44.34 -26.05 59.32
#